data_AF-A0AAD1RR71-F1
#
_entry.id   AF-A0AAD1RR71-F1
#
_cell.length_a   1.000
_cell.length_b   1.000
_cell.length_c   1.000
_cell.angle_alpha   90.00
_cell.angle_beta   90.00
_cell.angle_gamma   90.00
#
_symmetry.space_group_name_H-M   'P 1'
#
loop_
_entity.id
_entity.type
_entity.pdbx_description
1 polymer ?
#
loop_
_entity_poly.entity_id
_entity_poly.type
_entity_poly.pdbx_seq_one_letter_code
_entity_poly.pdbx_strand_id
1 'polypeptide(L)'
;LQEIINSFTQDNILAQTSRYAADIAYLEREFKRRFQDFVAIEKEISFFSSPFSVDPNDAPVQLQLLLIELHCDSELRSRHQQLFLVNFYRQLDKSWFLRDLNIG
;
A
#
# COMPACT_ATOMS: atom_id res chain seq x y z
N LEU A 1 -29.87 -28.42 35.07
CA LEU A 1 -29.83 -28.77 33.63
C LEU A 1 -29.54 -27.53 32.76
N GLN A 2 -30.34 -26.45 32.85
CA GLN A 2 -30.10 -25.23 32.05
C GLN A 2 -28.74 -24.56 32.32
N GLU A 3 -28.31 -24.46 33.59
CA GLU A 3 -27.00 -23.88 33.94
C GLU A 3 -25.82 -24.66 33.35
N ILE A 4 -25.94 -25.99 33.30
CA ILE A 4 -24.92 -26.89 32.73
C ILE A 4 -24.84 -26.67 31.21
N ILE A 5 -25.99 -26.56 30.52
CA ILE A 5 -26.02 -26.31 29.07
C ILE A 5 -25.40 -24.92 28.75
N ASN A 6 -25.67 -23.93 29.59
CA ASN A 6 -25.12 -22.58 29.42
C ASN A 6 -23.61 -22.55 29.64
N SER A 7 -23.07 -23.27 30.64
CA SER A 7 -21.62 -23.34 30.89
C SER A 7 -20.88 -24.01 29.73
N PHE A 8 -21.39 -25.14 29.22
CA PHE A 8 -20.79 -25.81 28.05
C PHE A 8 -20.78 -24.92 26.79
N THR A 9 -21.84 -24.13 26.59
CA THR A 9 -21.93 -23.20 25.46
C THR A 9 -20.92 -22.06 25.61
N GLN A 10 -20.78 -21.52 26.82
CA GLN A 10 -19.83 -20.46 27.13
C GLN A 10 -18.38 -20.94 26.98
N ASP A 11 -18.06 -22.13 27.49
CA ASP A 11 -16.73 -22.73 27.38
C ASP A 11 -16.34 -22.97 25.92
N ASN A 12 -17.29 -23.39 25.08
CA ASN A 12 -17.07 -23.54 23.65
C ASN A 12 -16.83 -22.19 22.96
N ILE A 13 -17.62 -21.16 23.27
CA ILE A 13 -17.42 -19.80 22.72
C ILE A 13 -16.04 -19.25 23.11
N LEU A 14 -15.64 -19.40 24.37
CA LEU A 14 -14.32 -18.97 24.86
C LEU A 14 -13.19 -19.73 24.16
N ALA A 15 -13.35 -21.03 23.95
CA ALA A 15 -12.38 -21.85 23.21
C ALA A 15 -12.25 -21.39 21.74
N GLN A 16 -13.37 -21.15 21.05
CA GLN A 16 -13.35 -20.64 19.67
C GLN A 16 -12.74 -19.24 19.59
N THR A 17 -13.09 -18.35 20.52
CA THR A 17 -12.56 -16.98 20.57
C THR A 17 -11.04 -17.00 20.77
N SER A 18 -10.56 -17.85 21.67
CA SER A 18 -9.12 -18.03 21.92
C SER A 18 -8.40 -18.58 20.69
N ARG A 19 -9.02 -19.54 19.98
CA ARG A 19 -8.47 -20.07 18.73
C ARG A 19 -8.36 -18.99 17.66
N TYR A 20 -9.43 -18.22 17.41
CA TYR A 20 -9.39 -17.15 16.41
C TYR A 20 -8.41 -16.05 16.76
N ALA A 21 -8.28 -15.69 18.05
CA ALA A 21 -7.26 -14.73 18.49
C ALA A 21 -5.84 -15.25 18.19
N ALA A 22 -5.58 -16.55 18.44
CA ALA A 22 -4.31 -17.17 18.12
C ALA A 22 -4.05 -17.20 16.60
N ASP A 23 -5.05 -17.56 15.80
CA ASP A 23 -4.96 -17.59 14.34
C ASP A 23 -4.69 -16.18 13.77
N ILE A 24 -5.38 -15.16 14.27
CA ILE A 24 -5.16 -13.75 13.87
C ILE A 24 -3.73 -13.31 14.23
N ALA A 25 -3.28 -13.59 15.46
CA ALA A 25 -1.92 -13.23 15.88
C ALA A 25 -0.84 -13.95 15.05
N TYR A 26 -1.10 -15.20 14.67
CA TYR A 26 -0.24 -15.96 13.75
C TYR A 26 -0.22 -15.32 12.35
N LEU A 27 -1.39 -15.00 11.79
CA LEU A 27 -1.51 -14.35 10.48
C LEU A 27 -0.82 -12.98 10.47
N GLU A 28 -0.96 -12.18 11.52
CA GLU A 28 -0.28 -10.89 11.65
C GLU A 28 1.24 -11.05 11.62
N ARG A 29 1.78 -12.04 12.35
CA ARG A 29 3.21 -12.34 12.37
C ARG A 29 3.70 -12.79 10.99
N GLU A 30 2.97 -13.69 10.34
CA GLU A 30 3.32 -14.18 9.01
C GLU A 30 3.23 -13.07 7.96
N PHE A 31 2.26 -12.15 8.08
CA PHE A 31 2.17 -10.97 7.23
C PHE A 31 3.41 -10.09 7.42
N LYS A 32 3.74 -9.71 8.66
CA LYS A 32 4.96 -8.92 8.94
C LYS A 32 6.22 -9.59 8.42
N ARG A 33 6.37 -10.90 8.61
CA ARG A 33 7.52 -11.67 8.09
C ARG A 33 7.59 -11.67 6.57
N ARG A 34 6.46 -11.89 5.88
CA ARG A 34 6.41 -12.00 4.42
C ARG A 34 6.54 -10.65 3.71
N PHE A 35 6.15 -9.57 4.40
CA PHE A 35 6.28 -8.20 3.91
C PHE A 35 7.43 -7.44 4.61
N GLN A 36 8.34 -8.12 5.31
CA GLN A 36 9.45 -7.44 5.99
C GLN A 36 10.37 -6.69 5.00
N ASP A 37 10.55 -7.25 3.81
CA ASP A 37 11.36 -6.65 2.74
C ASP A 37 10.67 -5.42 2.14
N PHE A 38 9.33 -5.30 2.28
CA PHE A 38 8.60 -4.12 1.83
C PHE A 38 8.97 -2.86 2.62
N VAL A 39 9.40 -3.02 3.88
CA VAL A 39 9.92 -1.89 4.67
C VAL A 39 11.14 -1.27 4.00
N ALA A 40 11.98 -2.11 3.36
CA ALA A 40 13.19 -1.64 2.68
C ALA A 40 12.88 -0.84 1.41
N ILE A 41 11.70 -1.05 0.80
CA ILE A 41 11.25 -0.37 -0.42
C ILE A 41 10.05 0.56 -0.18
N GLU A 42 9.67 0.79 1.07
CA GLU A 42 8.48 1.55 1.43
C GLU A 42 8.58 2.99 0.92
N LYS A 43 9.77 3.58 1.03
CA LYS A 43 10.06 4.92 0.51
C LYS A 43 9.88 4.96 -1.00
N GLU A 44 10.40 3.96 -1.71
CA GLU A 44 10.28 3.84 -3.16
C GLU A 44 8.82 3.68 -3.58
N ILE A 45 8.05 2.86 -2.87
CA ILE A 45 6.60 2.69 -3.10
C ILE A 45 5.88 4.02 -2.91
N SER A 46 6.27 4.84 -1.92
CA SER A 46 5.60 6.11 -1.61
C SER A 46 5.59 7.09 -2.80
N PHE A 47 6.66 7.09 -3.61
CA PHE A 47 6.73 7.90 -4.83
C PHE A 47 5.67 7.53 -5.87
N PHE A 48 5.18 6.28 -5.84
CA PHE A 48 4.14 5.81 -6.75
C PHE A 48 2.75 5.76 -6.10
N SER A 49 2.64 5.52 -4.80
CA SER A 49 1.34 5.50 -4.14
C SER A 49 0.79 6.89 -3.87
N SER A 50 1.66 7.89 -3.75
CA SER A 50 1.26 9.27 -3.44
C SER A 50 2.14 10.28 -4.18
N PRO A 51 2.21 10.22 -5.52
CA PRO A 51 3.16 10.97 -6.33
C PRO A 51 3.02 12.50 -6.21
N PHE A 52 1.87 13.01 -5.77
CA PHE A 52 1.57 14.44 -5.59
C PHE A 52 1.84 14.98 -4.18
N SER A 53 2.27 14.11 -3.25
CA SER A 53 2.47 14.44 -1.83
C SER A 53 3.91 14.20 -1.35
N VAL A 54 4.75 13.64 -2.21
CA VAL A 54 6.18 13.42 -1.94
C VAL A 54 7.00 14.65 -2.33
N ASP A 55 8.05 14.95 -1.55
CA ASP A 55 9.03 15.97 -1.94
C ASP A 55 9.91 15.40 -3.07
N PRO A 56 9.96 16.05 -4.26
CA PRO A 56 10.86 15.61 -5.33
C PRO A 56 12.33 15.55 -4.90
N ASN A 57 12.78 16.35 -3.92
CA ASN A 57 14.16 16.33 -3.44
C ASN A 57 14.52 15.01 -2.71
N ASP A 58 13.53 14.32 -2.16
CA ASP A 58 13.72 13.06 -1.46
C ASP A 58 13.78 11.85 -2.39
N ALA A 59 13.46 12.05 -3.67
CA ALA A 59 13.42 11.01 -4.70
C ALA A 59 14.81 10.78 -5.35
N PRO A 60 15.05 9.58 -5.92
CA PRO A 60 16.21 9.33 -6.76
C PRO A 60 16.30 10.34 -7.90
N VAL A 61 17.52 10.73 -8.29
CA VAL A 61 17.80 11.77 -9.32
C VAL A 61 16.99 11.54 -10.60
N GLN A 62 16.85 10.29 -11.03
CA GLN A 62 16.11 9.91 -12.24
C GLN A 62 14.60 10.18 -12.14
N LEU A 63 14.05 10.28 -10.93
CA LEU A 63 12.63 10.54 -10.70
C LEU A 63 12.33 11.99 -10.32
N GLN A 64 13.32 12.77 -9.90
CA GLN A 64 13.09 14.13 -9.41
C GLN A 64 12.43 15.02 -10.47
N LEU A 65 12.95 15.00 -11.70
CA LEU A 65 12.38 15.79 -12.79
C LEU A 65 10.97 15.33 -13.16
N LEU A 66 10.76 14.02 -13.24
CA LEU A 66 9.45 13.43 -13.51
C LEU A 66 8.42 13.82 -12.44
N LEU A 67 8.81 13.82 -11.16
CA LEU A 67 7.94 14.25 -10.07
C LEU A 67 7.66 15.74 -10.14
N ILE A 68 8.65 16.59 -10.44
CA ILE A 68 8.44 18.04 -10.60
C ILE A 68 7.45 18.32 -11.73
N GLU A 69 7.66 17.73 -12.91
CA GLU A 69 6.75 17.88 -14.06
C GLU A 69 5.34 17.41 -13.70
N LEU A 70 5.22 16.28 -13.00
CA LEU A 70 3.94 15.75 -12.57
C LEU A 70 3.22 16.70 -11.61
N HIS A 71 3.95 17.27 -10.64
CA HIS A 71 3.39 18.21 -9.66
C HIS A 71 2.91 19.53 -10.29
N CYS A 72 3.55 19.95 -11.38
CA CYS A 72 3.18 21.15 -12.15
C CYS A 72 1.88 20.95 -12.95
N ASP A 73 1.47 19.71 -13.23
CA ASP A 73 0.25 19.42 -13.99
C ASP A 73 -0.98 19.31 -13.06
N SER A 74 -1.76 20.39 -13.00
CA SER A 74 -2.98 20.45 -12.21
C SER A 74 -4.08 19.49 -12.70
N GLU A 75 -4.10 19.16 -13.98
CA GLU A 75 -5.08 18.23 -14.55
C GLU A 75 -4.75 16.80 -14.13
N LEU A 76 -3.48 16.40 -14.21
CA LEU A 76 -3.02 15.11 -13.70
C LEU A 76 -3.27 14.98 -12.20
N ARG A 77 -3.05 16.04 -11.43
CA ARG A 77 -3.38 16.07 -9.99
C ARG A 77 -4.87 15.83 -9.75
N SER A 78 -5.74 16.51 -10.50
CA SER A 78 -7.18 16.33 -10.39
C SER A 78 -7.62 14.91 -10.76
N ARG A 79 -7.07 14.36 -11.86
CA ARG A 79 -7.32 12.97 -12.28
C ARG A 79 -6.88 11.96 -11.23
N HIS A 80 -5.70 12.15 -10.61
CA HIS A 80 -5.23 11.28 -9.53
C HIS A 80 -6.18 11.26 -8.33
N GLN A 81 -6.82 12.38 -8.00
CA GLN A 81 -7.79 12.45 -6.90
C GLN A 81 -9.14 11.76 -7.23
N GLN A 82 -9.48 11.66 -8.51
CA GLN A 82 -10.76 11.12 -8.97
C GLN A 82 -10.69 9.64 -9.37
N LEU A 83 -9.50 9.14 -9.68
CA LEU A 83 -9.29 7.80 -10.21
C LEU A 83 -8.61 6.89 -9.18
N PHE A 84 -8.92 5.59 -9.25
CA PHE A 84 -8.07 4.59 -8.62
C PHE A 84 -6.66 4.65 -9.21
N LEU A 85 -5.66 4.41 -8.36
CA LEU A 85 -4.24 4.53 -8.71
C LEU A 85 -3.88 3.79 -10.01
N VAL A 86 -4.36 2.56 -10.19
CA VAL A 86 -4.13 1.75 -11.40
C VAL A 86 -4.71 2.38 -12.66
N ASN A 87 -5.85 3.07 -12.56
CA ASN A 87 -6.50 3.72 -13.69
C ASN A 87 -5.81 5.04 -14.03
N PHE A 88 -5.34 5.78 -13.01
CA PHE A 88 -4.49 6.95 -13.20
C PHE A 88 -3.22 6.59 -13.99
N TYR A 89 -2.45 5.60 -13.53
CA TYR A 89 -1.22 5.17 -14.20
C TYR A 89 -1.45 4.63 -15.62
N ARG A 90 -2.61 4.02 -15.88
CA ARG A 90 -2.98 3.56 -17.23
C ARG A 90 -3.20 4.70 -18.22
N GLN A 91 -3.58 5.88 -17.73
CA GLN A 91 -3.83 7.07 -18.57
C GLN A 91 -2.59 7.93 -18.78
N LEU A 92 -1.51 7.70 -18.01
CA LEU A 92 -0.24 8.37 -18.24
C LEU A 92 0.35 7.91 -19.58
N ASP A 93 0.84 8.86 -20.36
CA ASP A 93 1.57 8.55 -21.59
C ASP A 93 2.83 7.74 -21.23
N LYS A 94 3.09 6.66 -21.96
CA LYS A 94 4.31 5.86 -21.80
C LYS A 94 5.57 6.69 -22.06
N SER A 95 5.47 7.74 -22.88
CA SER A 95 6.55 8.70 -23.10
C SER A 95 7.00 9.41 -21.81
N TRP A 96 6.15 9.47 -20.78
CA TRP A 96 6.51 9.98 -19.45
C TRP A 96 7.64 9.17 -18.79
N PHE A 97 7.65 7.85 -18.99
CA PHE A 97 8.64 6.95 -18.37
C PHE A 97 9.85 6.66 -19.27
N LEU A 98 9.77 7.00 -20.56
CA LEU A 98 10.80 6.67 -21.55
C LEU A 98 11.72 7.86 -21.90
N ARG A 99 11.49 9.05 -21.31
CA ARG A 99 12.32 10.25 -21.58
C ARG A 99 13.78 10.07 -21.16
N ASP A 100 14.03 9.30 -20.10
CA ASP A 100 15.39 9.09 -19.57
C ASP A 100 16.09 7.84 -20.13
N LEU A 101 15.41 7.03 -20.96
CA LEU A 101 15.97 5.80 -21.53
C LEU A 101 16.68 6.00 -22.87
N ASN A 102 16.80 7.26 -23.34
CA ASN A 102 17.43 7.59 -24.62
C ASN A 102 18.74 8.39 -24.48
N ILE A 103 19.41 8.26 -23.33
CA ILE A 103 20.78 8.73 -23.14
C ILE A 103 21.72 7.54 -23.38
N GLY A 104 21.91 7.21 -24.66
CA GLY A 104 22.82 6.18 -25.16
C GLY A 104 23.21 6.49 -26.59
#